data_AF-A0A836H8Q8-F1
#
_entry.id   AF-A0A836H8Q8-F1
#
_cell.length_a   1.000
_cell.length_b   1.000
_cell.length_c   1.000
_cell.angle_alpha   90.00
_cell.angle_beta   90.00
_cell.angle_gamma   90.00
#
_symmetry.space_group_name_H-M   'P 1'
#
loop_
_entity.id
_entity.type
_entity.pdbx_description
1 polymer ?
#
loop_
_entity_poly.entity_id
_entity_poly.type
_entity_poly.pdbx_seq_one_letter_code
_entity_poly.pdbx_strand_id
1 'polypeptide(L)'
;MKAIRTIGFTGTIASGKTSRCKHLVEVAQQRQQSVSAAAGAVKHSATSTSALGSDREVRPQAIPSSSGLRVHYINADLVGHHIYEPGKPCYYDLLQHFGTAILSAPAPAEPRSHHASSPMQPVQRADGCSGCAAQPGKIEPRIDRRVLGEIVFSEERKLRELNAICWPYITAAIKDEYGRVCASLKAPCPPSMGPAGDSIATAKAPSAVSPPSPSPPTSSDAGALTAPAVGLVIVEAALLCEMTEVLELTTDVWMTHCTPATAIDRVMERNHISREAAEQRVASQLDVEQKLRKLRHLPYKGDIEVFDTTQVSLAEGLKETEAAFDRYWRNKIAAHL
;
A
#
# COMPACT_ATOMS: atom_id res chain seq x y z
N MET A 1 -4.33 -23.27 -4.91
CA MET A 1 -4.68 -21.83 -4.83
C MET A 1 -3.38 -21.04 -4.69
N LYS A 2 -3.23 -19.94 -5.42
CA LYS A 2 -2.06 -19.03 -5.29
C LYS A 2 -1.96 -18.58 -3.84
N ALA A 3 -0.86 -18.87 -3.16
CA ALA A 3 -0.68 -18.51 -1.76
C ALA A 3 -0.43 -17.00 -1.68
N ILE A 4 -1.45 -16.24 -1.27
CA ILE A 4 -1.28 -14.84 -0.85
C ILE A 4 -1.01 -14.87 0.64
N ARG A 5 0.14 -14.35 1.04
CA ARG A 5 0.51 -14.11 2.44
C ARG A 5 0.39 -12.63 2.73
N THR A 6 -0.13 -12.30 3.89
CA THR A 6 -0.33 -10.90 4.29
C THR A 6 0.26 -10.68 5.68
N ILE A 7 1.28 -9.84 5.78
CA ILE A 7 1.87 -9.45 7.06
C ILE A 7 1.21 -8.15 7.51
N GLY A 8 0.47 -8.20 8.61
CA GLY A 8 0.01 -7.02 9.33
C GLY A 8 1.11 -6.49 10.24
N PHE A 9 1.66 -5.32 9.95
CA PHE A 9 2.73 -4.73 10.74
C PHE A 9 2.18 -3.61 11.63
N THR A 10 2.22 -3.82 12.94
CA THR A 10 1.70 -2.88 13.93
C THR A 10 2.69 -2.64 15.07
N GLY A 11 2.33 -1.80 16.03
CA GLY A 11 3.15 -1.59 17.20
C GLY A 11 2.60 -0.53 18.14
N THR A 12 3.21 -0.41 19.32
CA THR A 12 2.92 0.71 20.24
C THR A 12 3.56 1.99 19.73
N ILE A 13 3.12 3.14 20.23
CA ILE A 13 3.68 4.44 19.86
C ILE A 13 5.20 4.48 20.11
N ALA A 14 5.94 5.08 19.17
CA ALA A 14 7.40 5.24 19.23
C ALA A 14 8.23 3.96 19.44
N SER A 15 7.67 2.79 19.09
CA SER A 15 8.36 1.49 19.11
C SER A 15 9.22 1.19 17.87
N GLY A 16 9.39 2.15 16.95
CA GLY A 16 10.16 1.94 15.72
C GLY A 16 9.43 1.20 14.59
N LYS A 17 8.10 1.03 14.70
CA LYS A 17 7.21 0.41 13.68
C LYS A 17 7.59 0.76 12.25
N THR A 18 7.59 2.06 11.93
CA THR A 18 7.79 2.54 10.55
C THR A 18 9.19 2.24 10.03
N SER A 19 10.23 2.38 10.86
CA SER A 19 11.60 2.08 10.43
C SER A 19 11.76 0.59 10.14
N ARG A 20 11.28 -0.28 11.03
CA ARG A 20 11.34 -1.74 10.82
C ARG A 20 10.46 -2.21 9.67
N CYS A 21 9.24 -1.68 9.54
CA CYS A 21 8.34 -2.04 8.45
C CYS A 21 8.89 -1.63 7.07
N LYS A 22 9.48 -0.43 6.95
CA LYS A 22 10.14 0.00 5.71
C LYS A 22 11.28 -0.93 5.34
N HIS A 23 12.12 -1.28 6.32
CA HIS A 23 13.21 -2.22 6.10
C HIS A 23 12.71 -3.61 5.68
N LEU A 24 11.64 -4.12 6.31
CA LEU A 24 10.99 -5.37 5.89
C LEU A 24 10.54 -5.31 4.41
N VAL A 25 9.94 -4.20 4.00
CA VAL A 25 9.52 -3.98 2.60
C VAL A 25 10.72 -3.98 1.66
N GLU A 26 11.81 -3.30 2.02
CA GLU A 26 13.05 -3.26 1.25
C GLU A 26 13.64 -4.67 1.06
N VAL A 27 13.81 -5.44 2.14
CA VAL A 27 14.33 -6.80 2.10
C VAL A 27 13.43 -7.71 1.26
N ALA A 28 12.10 -7.60 1.42
CA ALA A 28 11.14 -8.37 0.61
C ALA A 28 11.24 -8.04 -0.88
N GLN A 29 11.39 -6.76 -1.25
CA GLN A 29 11.54 -6.33 -2.64
C GLN A 29 12.87 -6.79 -3.24
N GLN A 30 13.97 -6.77 -2.46
CA GLN A 30 15.26 -7.33 -2.89
C GLN A 30 15.12 -8.82 -3.21
N ARG A 31 14.45 -9.59 -2.34
CA ARG A 31 14.17 -11.03 -2.59
C ARG A 31 13.34 -11.24 -3.85
N GLN A 32 12.32 -10.41 -4.11
CA GLN A 32 11.54 -10.46 -5.35
C GLN A 32 12.43 -10.28 -6.58
N GLN A 33 13.35 -9.32 -6.55
CA GLN A 33 14.28 -9.08 -7.66
C GLN A 33 15.20 -10.27 -7.88
N SER A 34 15.74 -10.88 -6.81
CA SER A 34 16.59 -12.07 -6.90
C SER A 34 15.85 -13.28 -7.49
N VAL A 35 14.61 -13.54 -7.06
CA VAL A 35 13.77 -14.63 -7.60
C VAL A 35 13.46 -14.39 -9.09
N SER A 36 13.18 -13.15 -9.47
CA SER A 36 12.92 -12.78 -10.87
C SER A 36 14.17 -12.94 -11.75
N ALA A 37 15.34 -12.55 -11.25
CA ALA A 37 16.62 -12.69 -11.95
C ALA A 37 17.02 -14.16 -12.15
N ALA A 38 16.83 -15.00 -11.12
CA ALA A 38 17.08 -16.44 -11.21
C ALA A 38 16.18 -17.11 -12.26
N ALA A 39 14.90 -16.73 -12.33
CA ALA A 39 13.97 -17.23 -13.34
C ALA A 39 14.36 -16.81 -14.79
N GLY A 40 14.97 -15.62 -14.96
CA GLY A 40 15.49 -15.14 -16.24
C GLY A 40 16.76 -15.86 -16.68
N ALA A 41 17.70 -16.12 -15.77
CA ALA A 41 18.96 -16.79 -16.06
C ALA A 41 18.77 -18.24 -16.54
N VAL A 42 17.81 -18.97 -15.97
CA VAL A 42 17.47 -20.35 -16.39
C VAL A 42 16.93 -20.39 -17.83
N LYS A 43 16.24 -19.34 -18.31
CA LYS A 43 15.76 -19.26 -19.69
C LYS A 43 16.87 -19.08 -20.73
N HIS A 44 17.97 -18.39 -20.37
CA HIS A 44 19.09 -18.17 -21.27
C HIS A 44 20.09 -19.33 -21.35
N SER A 45 20.06 -20.26 -20.39
CA SER A 45 20.92 -21.45 -20.38
C SER A 45 20.34 -22.68 -21.10
N ALA A 46 19.10 -22.60 -21.62
CA ALA A 46 18.42 -23.74 -22.25
C ALA A 46 18.73 -23.94 -23.75
N THR A 47 19.75 -23.26 -24.27
CA THR A 47 20.28 -23.46 -25.64
C THR A 47 21.76 -23.83 -25.54
N SER A 48 22.10 -25.04 -26.03
CA SER A 48 23.35 -25.83 -25.88
C SER A 48 23.38 -26.65 -24.57
N THR A 49 23.55 -27.98 -24.54
CA THR A 49 24.26 -28.88 -25.45
C THR A 49 23.76 -30.32 -25.26
N SER A 50 23.71 -31.10 -26.33
CA SER A 50 23.56 -32.57 -26.32
C SER A 50 24.88 -33.26 -25.95
N ALA A 51 24.88 -34.19 -24.98
CA ALA A 51 25.81 -35.33 -24.94
C ALA A 51 25.35 -36.40 -23.93
N LEU A 52 25.51 -37.66 -24.33
CA LEU A 52 25.13 -38.88 -23.59
C LEU A 52 26.00 -39.14 -22.35
N GLY A 53 25.40 -39.79 -21.34
CA GLY A 53 26.11 -40.42 -20.23
C GLY A 53 25.15 -40.96 -19.18
N SER A 54 25.12 -42.28 -19.00
CA SER A 54 24.34 -42.99 -18.00
C SER A 54 24.91 -42.75 -16.60
N ASP A 55 24.14 -42.18 -15.69
CA ASP A 55 24.20 -42.51 -14.27
C ASP A 55 22.90 -42.10 -13.57
N ARG A 56 22.40 -43.02 -12.73
CA ARG A 56 21.10 -42.92 -12.06
C ARG A 56 21.25 -42.14 -10.77
N GLU A 57 21.58 -40.86 -10.86
CA GLU A 57 21.48 -39.92 -9.74
C GLU A 57 20.07 -39.33 -9.65
N VAL A 58 19.50 -39.38 -8.45
CA VAL A 58 18.24 -38.71 -8.11
C VAL A 58 18.49 -37.20 -8.16
N ARG A 59 18.16 -36.59 -9.31
CA ARG A 59 18.17 -35.13 -9.48
C ARG A 59 17.15 -34.50 -8.51
N PRO A 60 17.51 -33.43 -7.77
CA PRO A 60 16.53 -32.55 -7.14
C PRO A 60 15.55 -32.10 -8.24
N GLN A 61 14.25 -32.25 -7.99
CA GLN A 61 13.23 -31.80 -8.93
C GLN A 61 13.46 -30.32 -9.24
N ALA A 62 13.70 -30.02 -10.52
CA ALA A 62 13.85 -28.66 -11.00
C ALA A 62 12.55 -27.89 -10.73
N ILE A 63 12.68 -26.80 -9.97
CA ILE A 63 11.58 -25.87 -9.68
C ILE A 63 11.04 -25.36 -11.02
N PRO A 64 9.73 -25.47 -11.30
CA PRO A 64 9.16 -24.95 -12.54
C PRO A 64 9.41 -23.43 -12.64
N SER A 65 10.04 -23.03 -13.74
CA SER A 65 10.64 -21.72 -14.01
C SER A 65 9.64 -20.58 -14.30
N SER A 66 8.52 -20.51 -13.58
CA SER A 66 7.56 -19.39 -13.69
C SER A 66 6.86 -18.95 -12.41
N SER A 67 7.23 -19.46 -11.22
CA SER A 67 6.73 -18.94 -9.95
C SER A 67 7.45 -17.64 -9.56
N GLY A 68 6.82 -16.49 -9.79
CA GLY A 68 7.33 -15.19 -9.34
C GLY A 68 6.81 -14.82 -7.95
N LEU A 69 7.63 -14.14 -7.14
CA LEU A 69 7.14 -13.41 -5.97
C LEU A 69 6.63 -12.03 -6.41
N ARG A 70 5.50 -11.59 -5.87
CA ARG A 70 5.05 -10.19 -5.97
C ARG A 70 4.80 -9.62 -4.57
N VAL A 71 5.53 -8.57 -4.23
CA VAL A 71 5.46 -7.83 -2.97
C VAL A 71 4.64 -6.56 -3.19
N HIS A 72 3.65 -6.34 -2.33
CA HIS A 72 2.86 -5.11 -2.30
C HIS A 72 2.86 -4.53 -0.89
N TYR A 73 2.93 -3.21 -0.77
CA TYR A 73 2.97 -2.51 0.51
C TYR A 73 1.81 -1.52 0.60
N ILE A 74 1.05 -1.62 1.68
CA ILE A 74 -0.07 -0.73 2.01
C ILE A 74 0.30 0.00 3.31
N ASN A 75 0.34 1.32 3.27
CA ASN A 75 0.58 2.16 4.44
C ASN A 75 -0.73 2.85 4.87
N ALA A 76 -1.29 2.43 6.00
CA ALA A 76 -2.55 2.97 6.49
C ALA A 76 -2.47 4.45 6.88
N ASP A 77 -1.30 4.95 7.30
CA ASP A 77 -1.11 6.37 7.62
C ASP A 77 -1.20 7.22 6.35
N LEU A 78 -0.61 6.75 5.23
CA LEU A 78 -0.74 7.40 3.93
C LEU A 78 -2.16 7.33 3.38
N VAL A 79 -2.84 6.18 3.52
CA VAL A 79 -4.26 6.05 3.17
C VAL A 79 -5.11 7.03 3.99
N GLY A 80 -4.86 7.13 5.29
CA GLY A 80 -5.50 8.09 6.19
C GLY A 80 -5.34 9.54 5.74
N HIS A 81 -4.16 9.91 5.24
CA HIS A 81 -3.94 11.25 4.68
C HIS A 81 -4.70 11.49 3.38
N HIS A 82 -4.84 10.44 2.56
CA HIS A 82 -5.48 10.52 1.26
C HIS A 82 -7.00 10.64 1.39
N ILE A 83 -7.66 9.96 2.34
CA ILE A 83 -9.12 9.91 2.42
C ILE A 83 -9.79 11.27 2.65
N TYR A 84 -9.10 12.21 3.29
CA TYR A 84 -9.61 13.55 3.58
C TYR A 84 -8.94 14.63 2.73
N GLU A 85 -8.35 14.26 1.59
CA GLU A 85 -7.99 15.28 0.60
C GLU A 85 -9.23 16.01 0.10
N PRO A 86 -9.08 17.29 -0.30
CA PRO A 86 -10.21 18.07 -0.79
C PRO A 86 -10.95 17.37 -1.94
N GLY A 87 -12.28 17.49 -1.96
CA GLY A 87 -13.16 16.79 -2.89
C GLY A 87 -13.58 15.36 -2.49
N LYS A 88 -13.11 14.81 -1.36
CA LYS A 88 -13.49 13.46 -0.89
C LYS A 88 -14.56 13.49 0.21
N PRO A 89 -15.39 12.44 0.35
CA PRO A 89 -16.46 12.41 1.36
C PRO A 89 -15.96 12.63 2.80
N CYS A 90 -14.87 11.95 3.21
CA CYS A 90 -14.31 12.11 4.55
C CYS A 90 -13.85 13.55 4.83
N TYR A 91 -13.40 14.29 3.80
CA TYR A 91 -13.02 15.70 3.97
C TYR A 91 -14.23 16.53 4.42
N TYR A 92 -15.37 16.37 3.75
CA TYR A 92 -16.59 17.10 4.08
C TYR A 92 -17.16 16.71 5.45
N ASP A 93 -17.14 15.43 5.80
CA ASP A 93 -17.57 14.96 7.13
C ASP A 93 -16.71 15.56 8.26
N LEU A 94 -15.40 15.65 8.03
CA LEU A 94 -14.49 16.30 8.99
C LEU A 94 -14.78 17.79 9.12
N LEU A 95 -15.06 18.49 8.03
CA LEU A 95 -15.44 19.92 8.09
C LEU A 95 -16.80 20.13 8.75
N GLN A 96 -17.75 19.23 8.53
CA GLN A 96 -19.06 19.28 9.19
C GLN A 96 -18.92 19.11 10.70
N HIS A 97 -18.03 18.23 11.15
CA HIS A 97 -17.86 17.92 12.58
C HIS A 97 -16.93 18.89 13.32
N PHE A 98 -15.75 19.16 12.76
CA PHE A 98 -14.70 19.99 13.40
C PHE A 98 -14.71 21.45 12.94
N GLY A 99 -15.54 21.79 11.96
CA GLY A 99 -15.63 23.15 11.40
C GLY A 99 -14.46 23.49 10.47
N THR A 100 -14.50 24.69 9.91
CA THR A 100 -13.47 25.18 8.96
C THR A 100 -12.17 25.62 9.62
N ALA A 101 -12.09 25.62 10.96
CA ALA A 101 -10.89 26.00 11.71
C ALA A 101 -9.71 25.02 11.49
N ILE A 102 -10.00 23.80 11.03
CA ILE A 102 -8.98 22.78 10.73
C ILE A 102 -8.37 22.95 9.32
N LEU A 103 -8.75 23.97 8.56
CA LEU A 103 -8.25 24.20 7.21
C LEU A 103 -6.93 24.99 7.24
N SER A 104 -6.02 24.62 6.35
CA SER A 104 -4.83 25.41 6.07
C SER A 104 -5.23 26.76 5.47
N ALA A 105 -4.48 27.82 5.77
CA ALA A 105 -4.66 29.10 5.09
C ALA A 105 -4.56 28.91 3.57
N PRO A 106 -5.41 29.58 2.76
CA PRO A 106 -5.29 29.51 1.32
C PRO A 106 -3.89 30.00 0.92
N ALA A 107 -3.21 29.23 0.06
CA ALA A 107 -1.92 29.64 -0.48
C ALA A 107 -2.05 31.06 -1.08
N PRO A 108 -1.13 31.99 -0.81
CA PRO A 108 -1.18 33.31 -1.43
C PRO A 108 -1.18 33.11 -2.94
N ALA A 109 -2.23 33.60 -3.60
CA ALA A 109 -2.28 33.61 -5.06
C ALA A 109 -1.03 34.35 -5.55
N GLU A 110 -0.24 33.70 -6.41
CA GLU A 110 0.89 34.38 -7.03
C GLU A 110 0.42 35.70 -7.65
N PRO A 111 1.18 36.80 -7.49
CA PRO A 111 0.79 38.08 -8.06
C PRO A 111 0.76 37.93 -9.58
N ARG A 112 -0.45 37.84 -10.13
CA ARG A 112 -0.69 37.96 -11.56
C ARG A 112 -0.07 39.28 -11.99
N SER A 113 0.93 39.21 -12.87
CA SER A 113 1.57 40.36 -13.47
C SER A 113 0.49 41.28 -14.07
N HIS A 114 0.44 42.50 -13.55
CA HIS A 114 -0.40 43.57 -14.07
C HIS A 114 0.13 43.99 -15.45
N HIS A 115 -0.35 43.35 -16.53
CA HIS A 115 -0.40 44.04 -17.81
C HIS A 115 -1.65 44.93 -17.82
N ALA A 116 -1.40 46.19 -17.52
CA ALA A 116 -2.34 47.29 -17.68
C ALA A 116 -2.74 47.42 -19.15
N SER A 117 -4.05 47.53 -19.41
CA SER A 117 -4.62 48.14 -20.60
C SER A 117 -5.95 48.77 -20.23
N SER A 118 -6.15 49.98 -20.74
CA SER A 118 -7.02 51.09 -20.33
C SER A 118 -8.55 50.91 -20.57
N PRO A 119 -9.41 51.88 -20.20
CA PRO A 119 -10.77 51.67 -19.68
C PRO A 119 -11.96 51.98 -20.63
N MET A 120 -13.17 51.75 -20.08
CA MET A 120 -14.54 52.16 -20.48
C MET A 120 -15.25 51.22 -21.50
N GLN A 121 -16.52 50.82 -21.35
CA GLN A 121 -17.75 51.55 -20.97
C GLN A 121 -18.84 50.64 -20.30
N PRO A 122 -19.96 51.21 -19.78
CA PRO A 122 -20.95 50.50 -18.97
C PRO A 122 -22.23 50.04 -19.71
N VAL A 123 -23.09 49.35 -18.94
CA VAL A 123 -24.54 49.11 -19.10
C VAL A 123 -24.97 47.81 -19.82
N GLN A 124 -25.55 46.84 -19.08
CA GLN A 124 -27.00 46.55 -19.03
C GLN A 124 -27.32 45.36 -18.12
N ARG A 125 -28.44 45.49 -17.38
CA ARG A 125 -29.05 44.47 -16.52
C ARG A 125 -29.77 43.43 -17.39
N ALA A 126 -29.76 42.17 -16.95
CA ALA A 126 -30.82 41.20 -17.27
C ALA A 126 -30.92 40.14 -16.17
N ASP A 127 -32.16 39.72 -15.95
CA ASP A 127 -32.70 38.98 -14.82
C ASP A 127 -32.27 37.50 -14.72
N GLY A 128 -32.31 37.02 -13.47
CA GLY A 128 -32.85 35.71 -13.06
C GLY A 128 -32.30 34.43 -13.71
N CYS A 129 -31.53 33.65 -12.95
CA CYS A 129 -31.78 32.21 -12.84
C CYS A 129 -31.12 31.63 -11.58
N SER A 130 -31.94 30.98 -10.74
CA SER A 130 -31.49 30.11 -9.67
C SER A 130 -30.87 28.86 -10.27
N GLY A 131 -29.59 28.66 -10.00
CA GLY A 131 -28.85 27.47 -10.39
C GLY A 131 -27.45 27.59 -9.80
N CYS A 132 -27.20 26.93 -8.68
CA CYS A 132 -25.86 26.78 -8.12
C CYS A 132 -25.00 25.95 -9.08
N ALA A 133 -24.51 26.58 -10.13
CA ALA A 133 -23.40 26.08 -10.92
C ALA A 133 -22.17 26.11 -10.03
N ALA A 134 -21.64 24.93 -9.71
CA ALA A 134 -20.33 24.79 -9.09
C ALA A 134 -19.33 25.66 -9.86
N GLN A 135 -18.81 26.69 -9.21
CA GLN A 135 -17.82 27.55 -9.83
C GLN A 135 -16.55 26.73 -10.10
N PRO A 136 -16.14 26.56 -11.37
CA PRO A 136 -14.93 25.82 -11.67
C PRO A 136 -13.73 26.70 -11.31
N GLY A 137 -12.93 26.27 -10.34
CA GLY A 137 -11.59 26.84 -10.12
C GLY A 137 -11.24 27.28 -8.70
N LYS A 138 -12.11 27.10 -7.70
CA LYS A 138 -11.71 27.34 -6.30
C LYS A 138 -11.03 26.08 -5.76
N ILE A 139 -9.70 26.09 -5.68
CA ILE A 139 -8.92 25.04 -5.03
C ILE A 139 -9.34 25.02 -3.56
N GLU A 140 -10.02 23.96 -3.13
CA GLU A 140 -10.40 23.77 -1.74
C GLU A 140 -9.12 23.62 -0.87
N PRO A 141 -9.05 24.32 0.28
CA PRO A 141 -7.89 24.24 1.16
C PRO A 141 -7.77 22.85 1.79
N ARG A 142 -6.53 22.39 2.01
CA ARG A 142 -6.26 21.11 2.68
C ARG A 142 -6.49 21.22 4.18
N ILE A 143 -6.79 20.09 4.84
CA ILE A 143 -6.83 20.01 6.30
C ILE A 143 -5.41 20.22 6.86
N ASP A 144 -5.28 21.17 7.80
CA ASP A 144 -4.09 21.34 8.62
C ASP A 144 -4.08 20.26 9.72
N ARG A 145 -3.27 19.22 9.50
CA ARG A 145 -3.12 18.09 10.43
C ARG A 145 -2.50 18.48 11.76
N ARG A 146 -1.74 19.58 11.83
CA ARG A 146 -1.16 20.05 13.10
C ARG A 146 -2.28 20.61 13.96
N VAL A 147 -3.11 21.49 13.39
CA VAL A 147 -4.27 22.07 14.09
C VAL A 147 -5.28 20.98 14.47
N LEU A 148 -5.64 20.09 13.54
CA LEU A 148 -6.52 18.97 13.85
C LEU A 148 -5.93 18.08 14.96
N GLY A 149 -4.61 17.81 14.90
CA GLY A 149 -3.88 17.08 15.93
C GLY A 149 -3.99 17.71 17.31
N GLU A 150 -3.75 19.02 17.43
CA GLU A 150 -3.89 19.76 18.69
C GLU A 150 -5.32 19.64 19.27
N ILE A 151 -6.34 19.70 18.41
CA ILE A 151 -7.75 19.55 18.80
C ILE A 151 -8.06 18.14 19.29
N VAL A 152 -7.61 17.09 18.59
CA VAL A 152 -8.00 15.71 18.93
C VAL A 152 -7.15 15.11 20.05
N PHE A 153 -5.91 15.53 20.21
CA PHE A 153 -5.04 15.05 21.30
C PHE A 153 -5.25 15.80 22.62
N SER A 154 -5.97 16.93 22.62
CA SER A 154 -6.34 17.62 23.87
C SER A 154 -7.55 17.00 24.58
N GLU A 155 -8.44 16.31 23.86
CA GLU A 155 -9.63 15.65 24.42
C GLU A 155 -9.83 14.25 23.83
N GLU A 156 -9.82 13.20 24.67
CA GLU A 156 -10.02 11.82 24.22
C GLU A 156 -11.35 11.61 23.47
N ARG A 157 -12.41 12.34 23.86
CA ARG A 157 -13.70 12.32 23.14
C ARG A 157 -13.54 12.77 21.68
N LYS A 158 -12.77 13.82 21.41
CA LYS A 158 -12.54 14.33 20.05
C LYS A 158 -11.70 13.37 19.22
N LEU A 159 -10.73 12.68 19.82
CA LEU A 159 -10.01 11.60 19.14
C LEU A 159 -10.94 10.44 18.76
N ARG A 160 -11.86 10.06 19.65
CA ARG A 160 -12.88 9.03 19.36
C ARG A 160 -13.80 9.46 18.23
N GLU A 161 -14.22 10.72 18.18
CA GLU A 161 -15.04 11.27 17.11
C GLU A 161 -14.30 11.30 15.77
N LEU A 162 -13.04 11.73 15.76
CA LEU A 162 -12.18 11.67 14.57
C LEU A 162 -12.08 10.24 14.03
N ASN A 163 -11.83 9.28 14.93
CA ASN A 163 -11.75 7.87 14.58
C ASN A 163 -13.07 7.33 14.03
N ALA A 164 -14.21 7.69 14.64
CA ALA A 164 -15.53 7.27 14.18
C ALA A 164 -15.85 7.76 12.76
N ILE A 165 -15.36 8.96 12.39
CA ILE A 165 -15.49 9.50 11.03
C ILE A 165 -14.50 8.80 10.10
N CYS A 166 -13.21 8.78 10.43
CA CYS A 166 -12.15 8.36 9.51
C CYS A 166 -12.07 6.85 9.29
N TRP A 167 -12.26 6.03 10.34
CA TRP A 167 -11.98 4.59 10.27
C TRP A 167 -12.80 3.83 9.21
N PRO A 168 -14.10 4.10 9.00
CA PRO A 168 -14.84 3.49 7.90
C PRO A 168 -14.22 3.78 6.53
N TYR A 169 -13.81 5.04 6.28
CA TYR A 169 -13.17 5.43 5.03
C TYR A 169 -11.77 4.81 4.85
N ILE A 170 -10.96 4.77 5.91
CA ILE A 170 -9.64 4.11 5.90
C ILE A 170 -9.81 2.62 5.59
N THR A 171 -10.73 1.96 6.29
CA THR A 171 -11.01 0.53 6.16
C THR A 171 -11.45 0.19 4.74
N ALA A 172 -12.41 0.95 4.19
CA ALA A 172 -12.87 0.77 2.82
C ALA A 172 -11.72 0.95 1.81
N ALA A 173 -10.92 2.01 1.94
CA ALA A 173 -9.81 2.28 1.03
C ALA A 173 -8.74 1.17 1.07
N ILE A 174 -8.39 0.66 2.25
CA ILE A 174 -7.44 -0.45 2.40
C ILE A 174 -8.00 -1.74 1.81
N LYS A 175 -9.27 -2.07 2.08
CA LYS A 175 -9.93 -3.27 1.53
C LYS A 175 -10.00 -3.23 0.01
N ASP A 176 -10.30 -2.07 -0.57
CA ASP A 176 -10.32 -1.88 -2.02
C ASP A 176 -8.94 -2.04 -2.64
N GLU A 177 -7.91 -1.43 -2.05
CA GLU A 177 -6.53 -1.60 -2.52
C GLU A 177 -6.08 -3.06 -2.41
N TYR A 178 -6.30 -3.68 -1.26
CA TYR A 178 -6.00 -5.09 -1.02
C TYR A 178 -6.72 -6.01 -2.01
N GLY A 179 -8.00 -5.75 -2.27
CA GLY A 179 -8.81 -6.48 -3.25
C GLY A 179 -8.25 -6.38 -4.66
N ARG A 180 -7.87 -5.17 -5.11
CA ARG A 180 -7.22 -4.94 -6.41
C ARG A 180 -5.89 -5.70 -6.52
N VAL A 181 -5.08 -5.67 -5.47
CA VAL A 181 -3.81 -6.40 -5.41
C VAL A 181 -4.06 -7.91 -5.51
N CYS A 182 -4.98 -8.44 -4.71
CA CYS A 182 -5.34 -9.86 -4.75
C CYS A 182 -5.87 -10.30 -6.11
N ALA A 183 -6.68 -9.46 -6.77
CA ALA A 183 -7.17 -9.71 -8.13
C ALA A 183 -6.01 -9.71 -9.15
N SER A 184 -5.11 -8.73 -9.08
CA SER A 184 -3.91 -8.63 -9.92
C SER A 184 -2.98 -9.84 -9.77
N LEU A 185 -2.85 -10.39 -8.55
CA LEU A 185 -2.07 -11.60 -8.27
C LEU A 185 -2.75 -12.85 -8.84
N LYS A 186 -4.08 -12.86 -8.90
CA LYS A 186 -4.88 -13.99 -9.41
C LYS A 186 -4.99 -14.00 -10.93
N ALA A 187 -4.97 -12.84 -11.60
CA ALA A 187 -5.05 -12.74 -13.06
C ALA A 187 -3.89 -13.47 -13.78
N PRO A 188 -4.13 -14.11 -14.94
CA PRO A 188 -3.08 -14.54 -15.87
C PRO A 188 -2.39 -13.32 -16.48
N CYS A 189 -1.07 -13.36 -16.65
CA CYS A 189 -0.34 -12.29 -17.34
C CYS A 189 -0.82 -12.21 -18.80
N PRO A 190 -1.19 -11.03 -19.35
CA PRO A 190 -1.46 -10.94 -20.78
C PRO A 190 -0.17 -11.25 -21.56
N PRO A 191 -0.25 -11.99 -22.69
CA PRO A 191 0.92 -12.26 -23.51
C PRO A 191 1.53 -10.93 -23.98
N SER A 192 2.82 -10.75 -23.75
CA SER A 192 3.57 -9.60 -24.24
C SER A 192 3.51 -9.60 -25.77
N MET A 193 2.77 -8.66 -26.34
CA MET A 193 2.94 -8.28 -27.75
C MET A 193 4.40 -7.84 -27.92
N GLY A 194 5.15 -8.58 -28.73
CA GLY A 194 6.51 -8.19 -29.12
C GLY A 194 6.51 -6.83 -29.85
N PRO A 195 7.68 -6.19 -29.99
CA PRO A 195 7.75 -4.92 -30.70
C PRO A 195 7.38 -5.18 -32.17
N ALA A 196 6.27 -4.61 -32.62
CA ALA A 196 5.96 -4.50 -34.03
C ALA A 196 7.05 -3.63 -34.66
N GLY A 197 7.89 -4.24 -35.49
CA GLY A 197 8.93 -3.55 -36.24
C GLY A 197 8.32 -2.51 -37.18
N ASP A 198 9.01 -1.38 -37.29
CA ASP A 198 8.71 -0.31 -38.22
C ASP A 198 8.66 -0.83 -39.66
N SER A 199 7.59 -0.49 -40.38
CA SER A 199 7.63 -0.35 -41.84
C SER A 199 6.59 0.66 -42.32
N ILE A 200 7.12 1.78 -42.80
CA ILE A 200 6.47 2.80 -43.60
C ILE A 200 6.02 2.17 -44.93
N ALA A 201 4.73 2.27 -45.28
CA ALA A 201 4.31 2.28 -46.68
C ALA A 201 2.94 2.94 -46.86
N THR A 202 2.92 3.74 -47.91
CA THR A 202 1.92 4.68 -48.44
C THR A 202 0.54 4.11 -48.76
N ALA A 203 -0.46 4.99 -48.66
CA ALA A 203 -1.84 4.80 -49.08
C ALA A 203 -2.02 4.45 -50.57
N LYS A 204 -2.88 3.47 -50.86
CA LYS A 204 -3.75 3.44 -52.05
C LYS A 204 -4.88 2.40 -51.90
N ALA A 205 -6.11 2.84 -52.08
CA ALA A 205 -7.28 2.00 -52.46
C ALA A 205 -7.23 1.76 -54.00
N PRO A 206 -8.04 0.87 -54.65
CA PRO A 206 -9.34 0.34 -54.20
C PRO A 206 -9.70 -1.13 -54.60
N SER A 207 -10.93 -1.49 -54.23
CA SER A 207 -11.88 -2.41 -54.89
C SER A 207 -11.91 -3.90 -54.58
N ALA A 208 -13.16 -4.35 -54.48
CA ALA A 208 -13.70 -5.61 -53.97
C ALA A 208 -13.52 -6.82 -54.90
N VAL A 209 -13.43 -8.03 -54.31
CA VAL A 209 -14.07 -9.30 -54.72
C VAL A 209 -13.85 -10.34 -53.59
N SER A 210 -14.86 -11.16 -53.29
CA SER A 210 -14.80 -12.37 -52.43
C SER A 210 -15.12 -13.62 -53.30
N PRO A 211 -15.04 -14.87 -52.80
CA PRO A 211 -14.04 -15.57 -51.97
C PRO A 211 -13.47 -16.83 -52.71
N PRO A 212 -12.65 -17.70 -52.09
CA PRO A 212 -13.23 -18.94 -51.54
C PRO A 212 -12.54 -19.51 -50.28
N SER A 213 -13.26 -20.35 -49.54
CA SER A 213 -12.75 -21.27 -48.49
C SER A 213 -11.91 -22.41 -49.13
N PRO A 214 -10.97 -23.08 -48.42
CA PRO A 214 -11.34 -24.15 -47.48
C PRO A 214 -10.39 -24.42 -46.28
N SER A 215 -10.96 -25.11 -45.27
CA SER A 215 -10.34 -26.02 -44.29
C SER A 215 -9.62 -25.47 -43.04
N PRO A 216 -9.70 -26.20 -41.90
CA PRO A 216 -9.40 -25.67 -40.57
C PRO A 216 -7.93 -25.85 -40.19
N PRO A 217 -7.30 -24.92 -39.47
CA PRO A 217 -6.12 -25.25 -38.69
C PRO A 217 -6.56 -25.92 -37.39
N THR A 218 -6.30 -27.22 -37.32
CA THR A 218 -6.05 -27.91 -36.05
C THR A 218 -4.82 -27.29 -35.39
N SER A 219 -5.03 -26.39 -34.45
CA SER A 219 -4.01 -26.07 -33.45
C SER A 219 -4.66 -26.16 -32.08
N SER A 220 -4.39 -27.28 -31.40
CA SER A 220 -4.55 -27.36 -29.96
C SER A 220 -3.60 -26.34 -29.34
N ASP A 221 -4.10 -25.15 -29.04
CA ASP A 221 -3.41 -24.24 -28.16
C ASP A 221 -3.57 -24.83 -26.75
N ALA A 222 -2.66 -25.73 -26.41
CA ALA A 222 -2.49 -26.25 -25.07
C ALA A 222 -2.18 -25.04 -24.20
N GLY A 223 -3.20 -24.57 -23.47
CA GLY A 223 -3.11 -23.40 -22.61
C GLY A 223 -1.84 -23.46 -21.78
N ALA A 224 -0.96 -22.48 -22.01
CA ALA A 224 0.21 -22.26 -21.18
C ALA A 224 -0.28 -21.99 -19.75
N LEU A 225 -0.30 -23.03 -18.92
CA LEU A 225 -0.57 -22.92 -17.50
C LEU A 225 0.56 -22.09 -16.88
N THR A 226 0.34 -20.78 -16.78
CA THR A 226 1.22 -19.85 -16.05
C THR A 226 1.35 -20.35 -14.61
N ALA A 227 2.58 -20.60 -14.15
CA ALA A 227 2.81 -21.06 -12.78
C ALA A 227 2.29 -20.04 -11.75
N PRO A 228 1.86 -20.51 -10.57
CA PRO A 228 1.25 -19.66 -9.56
C PRO A 228 2.28 -18.70 -8.95
N ALA A 229 2.11 -17.40 -9.17
CA ALA A 229 2.85 -16.39 -8.43
C ALA A 229 2.45 -16.38 -6.94
N VAL A 230 3.43 -16.31 -6.04
CA VAL A 230 3.22 -16.10 -4.61
C VAL A 230 3.07 -14.61 -4.37
N GLY A 231 2.01 -14.21 -3.68
CA GLY A 231 1.78 -12.82 -3.28
C GLY A 231 2.21 -12.58 -1.85
N LEU A 232 3.01 -11.54 -1.59
CA LEU A 232 3.28 -11.04 -0.25
C LEU A 232 2.73 -9.61 -0.13
N VAL A 233 1.74 -9.41 0.71
CA VAL A 233 1.20 -8.08 1.03
C VAL A 233 1.67 -7.68 2.42
N ILE A 234 2.21 -6.47 2.58
CA ILE A 234 2.60 -5.92 3.87
C ILE A 234 1.70 -4.74 4.17
N VAL A 235 0.92 -4.81 5.26
CA VAL A 235 -0.01 -3.76 5.67
C VAL A 235 0.52 -3.11 6.95
N GLU A 236 0.99 -1.87 6.88
CA GLU A 236 1.45 -1.12 8.04
C GLU A 236 0.33 -0.26 8.62
N ALA A 237 -0.02 -0.49 9.88
CA ALA A 237 -1.01 0.31 10.60
C ALA A 237 -0.70 0.38 12.11
N ALA A 238 -0.63 1.58 12.68
CA ALA A 238 -0.45 1.76 14.13
C ALA A 238 -1.64 1.21 14.94
N LEU A 239 -2.85 1.38 14.40
CA LEU A 239 -4.12 1.01 15.02
C LEU A 239 -4.69 -0.29 14.44
N LEU A 240 -3.83 -1.20 13.97
CA LEU A 240 -4.26 -2.43 13.31
C LEU A 240 -5.15 -3.29 14.23
N CYS A 241 -4.80 -3.41 15.51
CA CYS A 241 -5.56 -4.20 16.50
C CYS A 241 -6.92 -3.57 16.87
N GLU A 242 -7.13 -2.33 16.47
CA GLU A 242 -8.35 -1.55 16.68
C GLU A 242 -9.25 -1.58 15.43
N MET A 243 -8.67 -1.84 14.25
CA MET A 243 -9.36 -1.98 12.95
C MET A 243 -9.56 -3.46 12.59
N THR A 244 -10.53 -4.13 13.23
CA THR A 244 -10.76 -5.58 13.06
C THR A 244 -10.91 -6.00 11.60
N GLU A 245 -11.63 -5.24 10.78
CA GLU A 245 -11.82 -5.56 9.35
C GLU A 245 -10.52 -5.51 8.53
N VAL A 246 -9.58 -4.63 8.89
CA VAL A 246 -8.26 -4.57 8.24
C VAL A 246 -7.37 -5.70 8.75
N LEU A 247 -7.44 -6.00 10.04
CA LEU A 247 -6.72 -7.11 10.66
C LEU A 247 -7.17 -8.48 10.09
N GLU A 248 -8.43 -8.64 9.73
CA GLU A 248 -8.95 -9.87 9.07
C GLU A 248 -8.31 -10.14 7.69
N LEU A 249 -7.68 -9.13 7.07
CA LEU A 249 -6.94 -9.31 5.81
C LEU A 249 -5.57 -9.98 6.03
N THR A 250 -5.07 -10.01 7.26
CA THR A 250 -3.70 -10.44 7.56
C THR A 250 -3.63 -11.96 7.82
N THR A 251 -2.56 -12.60 7.33
CA THR A 251 -2.26 -14.00 7.64
C THR A 251 -1.31 -14.11 8.81
N ASP A 252 -0.35 -13.18 8.95
CA ASP A 252 0.62 -13.12 10.04
C ASP A 252 0.73 -11.70 10.60
N VAL A 253 0.93 -11.52 11.91
CA VAL A 253 1.05 -10.20 12.54
C VAL A 253 2.45 -10.01 13.08
N TRP A 254 3.05 -8.86 12.77
CA TRP A 254 4.34 -8.46 13.30
C TRP A 254 4.13 -7.20 14.14
N MET A 255 4.63 -7.21 15.37
CA MET A 255 4.37 -6.16 16.34
C MET A 255 5.67 -5.63 16.95
N THR A 256 5.87 -4.32 16.92
CA THR A 256 6.94 -3.67 17.68
C THR A 256 6.39 -3.06 18.96
N HIS A 257 7.12 -3.17 20.07
CA HIS A 257 6.80 -2.44 21.29
C HIS A 257 8.05 -1.89 21.96
N CYS A 258 7.85 -1.00 22.92
CA CYS A 258 8.84 -0.58 23.91
C CYS A 258 8.12 -0.25 25.21
N THR A 259 8.86 -0.07 26.30
CA THR A 259 8.26 0.40 27.57
C THR A 259 7.64 1.79 27.42
N PRO A 260 6.63 2.13 28.24
CA PRO A 260 6.04 3.47 28.26
C PRO A 260 7.07 4.58 28.47
N ALA A 261 8.05 4.37 29.36
CA ALA A 261 9.12 5.34 29.62
C ALA A 261 9.93 5.65 28.34
N THR A 262 10.40 4.61 27.64
CA THR A 262 11.10 4.76 26.36
C THR A 262 10.23 5.43 25.30
N ALA A 263 8.94 5.08 25.24
CA ALA A 263 8.02 5.70 24.29
C ALA A 263 7.85 7.21 24.56
N ILE A 264 7.70 7.61 25.83
CA ILE A 264 7.60 9.01 26.25
C ILE A 264 8.85 9.78 25.80
N ASP A 265 10.05 9.29 26.15
CA ASP A 265 11.31 9.97 25.84
C ASP A 265 11.47 10.16 24.31
N ARG A 266 11.20 9.11 23.53
CA ARG A 266 11.26 9.16 22.06
C ARG A 266 10.23 10.11 21.45
N VAL A 267 9.01 10.15 21.99
CA VAL A 267 7.97 11.07 21.51
C VAL A 267 8.36 12.51 21.82
N MET A 268 8.86 12.79 23.02
CA MET A 268 9.34 14.13 23.40
C MET A 268 10.45 14.60 22.47
N GLU A 269 11.48 13.78 22.26
CA GLU A 269 12.62 14.11 21.42
C GLU A 269 12.20 14.35 19.96
N ARG A 270 11.38 13.47 19.39
CA ARG A 270 10.96 13.54 17.98
C ARG A 270 9.99 14.68 17.69
N ASN A 271 9.03 14.92 18.60
CA ASN A 271 7.94 15.85 18.37
C ASN A 271 8.16 17.21 19.03
N HIS A 272 9.19 17.36 19.87
CA HIS A 272 9.48 18.56 20.66
C HIS A 272 8.28 19.01 21.51
N ILE A 273 7.68 18.07 22.24
CA ILE A 273 6.52 18.31 23.12
C ILE A 273 6.88 18.08 24.60
N SER A 274 6.04 18.59 25.50
CA SER A 274 6.23 18.38 26.95
C SER A 274 6.05 16.90 27.34
N ARG A 275 6.57 16.54 28.51
CA ARG A 275 6.41 15.21 29.08
C ARG A 275 4.95 14.85 29.26
N GLU A 276 4.14 15.77 29.79
CA GLU A 276 2.71 15.56 30.03
C GLU A 276 1.97 15.29 28.71
N ALA A 277 2.29 16.04 27.65
CA ALA A 277 1.70 15.83 26.33
C ALA A 277 2.13 14.49 25.71
N ALA A 278 3.37 14.06 25.94
CA ALA A 278 3.86 12.74 25.50
C ALA A 278 3.18 11.60 26.27
N GLU A 279 3.03 11.73 27.59
CA GLU A 279 2.33 10.77 28.45
C GLU A 279 0.86 10.60 28.03
N GLN A 280 0.16 11.69 27.74
CA GLN A 280 -1.21 11.65 27.22
C GLN A 280 -1.30 10.89 25.89
N ARG A 281 -0.36 11.12 24.97
CA ARG A 281 -0.32 10.41 23.68
C ARG A 281 -0.05 8.92 23.86
N VAL A 282 0.86 8.54 24.76
CA VAL A 282 1.17 7.15 25.07
C VAL A 282 -0.04 6.45 25.70
N ALA A 283 -0.70 7.11 26.66
CA ALA A 283 -1.90 6.58 27.31
C ALA A 283 -3.13 6.47 26.38
N SER A 284 -3.18 7.26 25.30
CA SER A 284 -4.31 7.22 24.34
C SER A 284 -4.34 5.97 23.45
N GLN A 285 -3.28 5.16 23.46
CA GLN A 285 -3.18 3.93 22.66
C GLN A 285 -3.15 2.69 23.54
N LEU A 286 -3.55 1.56 22.97
CA LEU A 286 -3.43 0.27 23.65
C LEU A 286 -1.96 -0.08 23.91
N ASP A 287 -1.69 -0.57 25.13
CA ASP A 287 -0.40 -1.15 25.45
C ASP A 287 -0.19 -2.49 24.71
N VAL A 288 1.03 -3.02 24.79
CA VAL A 288 1.39 -4.27 24.12
C VAL A 288 0.53 -5.45 24.59
N GLU A 289 0.23 -5.56 25.88
CA GLU A 289 -0.54 -6.67 26.43
C GLU A 289 -2.00 -6.64 25.94
N GLN A 290 -2.60 -5.46 25.91
CA GLN A 290 -3.94 -5.23 25.40
C GLN A 290 -4.02 -5.53 23.89
N LYS A 291 -3.02 -5.09 23.11
CA LYS A 291 -2.93 -5.43 21.68
C LYS A 291 -2.80 -6.95 21.48
N LEU A 292 -1.91 -7.62 22.21
CA LEU A 292 -1.75 -9.08 22.16
C LEU A 292 -3.01 -9.83 22.60
N ARG A 293 -3.70 -9.35 23.65
CA ARG A 293 -4.96 -9.94 24.12
C ARG A 293 -6.03 -9.86 23.03
N LYS A 294 -6.16 -8.72 22.34
CA LYS A 294 -7.08 -8.59 21.20
C LYS A 294 -6.74 -9.57 20.08
N LEU A 295 -5.46 -9.72 19.73
CA LEU A 295 -5.03 -10.68 18.70
C LEU A 295 -5.37 -12.13 19.08
N ARG A 296 -5.26 -12.50 20.36
CA ARG A 296 -5.60 -13.85 20.85
C ARG A 296 -7.10 -14.16 20.86
N HIS A 297 -7.96 -13.15 20.99
CA HIS A 297 -9.41 -13.34 21.00
C HIS A 297 -10.02 -13.42 19.60
N LEU A 298 -9.27 -13.00 18.58
CA LEU A 298 -9.68 -13.17 17.20
C LEU A 298 -9.30 -14.60 16.75
N PRO A 299 -10.06 -15.21 15.82
CA PRO A 299 -9.76 -16.52 15.26
C PRO A 299 -8.55 -16.46 14.30
N TYR A 300 -7.45 -15.86 14.76
CA TYR A 300 -6.23 -15.64 14.01
C TYR A 300 -5.44 -16.95 13.92
N LYS A 301 -5.23 -17.44 12.69
CA LYS A 301 -4.61 -18.75 12.44
C LYS A 301 -3.09 -18.70 12.20
N GLY A 302 -2.52 -17.52 11.97
CA GLY A 302 -1.08 -17.41 11.69
C GLY A 302 -0.27 -16.90 12.87
N ASP A 303 1.00 -16.65 12.60
CA ASP A 303 1.97 -16.39 13.65
C ASP A 303 1.94 -14.92 14.05
N ILE A 304 2.30 -14.67 15.31
CA ILE A 304 2.50 -13.33 15.87
C ILE A 304 3.98 -13.22 16.22
N GLU A 305 4.72 -12.41 15.46
CA GLU A 305 6.12 -12.07 15.76
C GLU A 305 6.14 -10.75 16.56
N VAL A 306 6.83 -10.73 17.69
CA VAL A 306 6.89 -9.57 18.59
C VAL A 306 8.32 -9.13 18.78
N PHE A 307 8.58 -7.82 18.60
CA PHE A 307 9.88 -7.20 18.74
C PHE A 307 9.86 -6.18 19.88
N ASP A 308 10.63 -6.44 20.94
CA ASP A 308 10.90 -5.45 21.98
C ASP A 308 12.02 -4.52 21.52
N THR A 309 11.75 -3.22 21.48
CA THR A 309 12.67 -2.18 21.02
C THR A 309 13.15 -1.28 22.16
N THR A 310 12.89 -1.64 23.42
CA THR A 310 13.16 -0.81 24.59
C THR A 310 14.64 -0.43 24.70
N GLN A 311 15.54 -1.41 24.56
CA GLN A 311 17.00 -1.22 24.68
C GLN A 311 17.74 -1.67 23.42
N VAL A 312 17.07 -1.64 22.27
CA VAL A 312 17.62 -2.10 20.99
C VAL A 312 17.92 -0.88 20.12
N SER A 313 19.15 -0.78 19.63
CA SER A 313 19.49 0.28 18.67
C SER A 313 18.74 0.10 17.35
N LEU A 314 18.65 1.16 16.54
CA LEU A 314 18.01 1.03 15.22
C LEU A 314 18.67 -0.06 14.37
N ALA A 315 20.01 -0.07 14.31
CA ALA A 315 20.76 -1.02 13.48
C ALA A 315 20.55 -2.47 13.92
N GLU A 316 20.56 -2.75 15.22
CA GLU A 316 20.27 -4.10 15.75
C GLU A 316 18.83 -4.49 15.43
N GLY A 317 17.88 -3.58 15.61
CA GLY A 317 16.48 -3.86 15.34
C GLY A 317 16.17 -4.12 13.85
N LEU A 318 16.89 -3.47 12.94
CA LEU A 318 16.79 -3.78 11.51
C LEU A 318 17.31 -5.20 11.21
N LYS A 319 18.45 -5.58 11.78
CA LYS A 319 19.00 -6.95 11.64
C LYS A 319 18.07 -8.03 12.22
N GLU A 320 17.43 -7.78 13.35
CA GLU A 320 16.43 -8.68 13.92
C GLU A 320 15.24 -8.87 12.96
N THR A 321 14.80 -7.79 12.32
CA THR A 321 13.70 -7.80 11.36
C THR A 321 14.06 -8.63 10.12
N GLU A 322 15.28 -8.46 9.60
CA GLU A 322 15.81 -9.26 8.49
C GLU A 322 15.91 -10.75 8.86
N ALA A 323 16.47 -11.07 10.02
CA ALA A 323 16.58 -12.45 10.50
C ALA A 323 15.20 -13.12 10.70
N ALA A 324 14.21 -12.36 11.20
CA ALA A 324 12.83 -12.83 11.29
C ALA A 324 12.22 -13.05 9.90
N PHE A 325 12.49 -12.16 8.96
CA PHE A 325 11.99 -12.30 7.59
C PHE A 325 12.61 -13.49 6.87
N ASP A 326 13.89 -13.78 7.09
CA ASP A 326 14.55 -14.96 6.54
C ASP A 326 13.95 -16.27 7.06
N ARG A 327 13.57 -16.32 8.35
CA ARG A 327 12.82 -17.46 8.91
C ARG A 327 11.45 -17.57 8.26
N TYR A 328 10.71 -16.47 8.23
CA TYR A 328 9.38 -16.41 7.63
C TYR A 328 9.39 -16.82 6.16
N TRP A 329 10.38 -16.34 5.40
CA TRP A 329 10.60 -16.66 4.00
C TRP A 329 10.73 -18.17 3.80
N ARG A 330 11.70 -18.80 4.48
CA ARG A 330 11.97 -20.24 4.36
C ARG A 330 10.74 -21.08 4.70
N ASN A 331 10.00 -20.69 5.72
CA ASN A 331 8.89 -21.49 6.24
C ASN A 331 7.57 -21.27 5.49
N LYS A 332 7.29 -20.05 5.03
CA LYS A 332 5.94 -19.65 4.56
C LYS A 332 5.87 -19.12 3.13
N ILE A 333 7.00 -18.77 2.52
CA ILE A 333 7.06 -18.21 1.17
C ILE A 333 7.76 -19.17 0.22
N ALA A 334 8.98 -19.61 0.55
CA ALA A 334 9.81 -20.45 -0.31
C ALA A 334 9.15 -21.78 -0.68
N ALA A 335 8.38 -22.38 0.24
CA ALA A 335 7.64 -23.62 -0.02
C ALA A 335 6.52 -23.48 -1.09
N HIS A 336 6.20 -22.26 -1.51
CA HIS A 336 5.17 -21.97 -2.50
C HIS A 336 5.72 -21.39 -3.81
N LEU A 337 7.04 -21.12 -3.88
CA LEU A 337 7.75 -20.67 -5.09
C LEU A 337 8.26 -21.89 -5.86
#